data_AF-A0A955QKL5-F1
#
_entry.id   AF-A0A955QKL5-F1
#
_cell.length_a   1.000
_cell.length_b   1.000
_cell.length_c   1.000
_cell.angle_alpha   90.00
_cell.angle_beta   90.00
_cell.angle_gamma   90.00
#
_symmetry.space_group_name_H-M   'P 1'
#
loop_
_entity.id
_entity.type
_entity.pdbx_description
1 polymer ?
#
loop_
_entity_poly.entity_id
_entity_poly.type
_entity_poly.pdbx_seq_one_letter_code
_entity_poly.pdbx_strand_id
1 'polypeptide(L)'
;MDFSVTYIFPTNRTFDLQRKSARILDTQPGLGYSRSQTRPESQNPDTLALHSSLGIHLTIPVVKPIYSVLTRVQVASLLRFYDLPHPNRPGHLLTGYDKPHALRTSKMCVAVARQLGHPNQRLQQFETACLLHDIGRVGLRPTLFGKIWTWAKKQDIPTRPREWRARYPDTPYGKESQAFIRLHKADLLEQGLTLSPEVKDHIDMRLGFAKRLRRQLPLLQFRIQGLGLSWV
;
A
#
# COMPACT_ATOMS: atom_id res chain seq x y z
N MET A 1 10.04 -38.10 8.13
CA MET A 1 10.19 -37.14 7.01
C MET A 1 9.74 -35.78 7.54
N ASP A 2 10.69 -35.01 8.06
CA ASP A 2 10.46 -33.66 8.58
C ASP A 2 10.89 -32.64 7.53
N PHE A 3 9.96 -31.80 7.09
CA PHE A 3 10.28 -30.64 6.25
C PHE A 3 10.26 -29.39 7.14
N SER A 4 11.45 -28.96 7.56
CA SER A 4 11.66 -27.61 8.11
C SER A 4 11.92 -26.65 6.95
N VAL A 5 11.05 -25.67 6.75
CA VAL A 5 11.25 -24.60 5.77
C VAL A 5 11.86 -23.40 6.50
N THR A 6 13.16 -23.21 6.34
CA THR A 6 13.90 -22.04 6.84
C THR A 6 13.74 -20.88 5.85
N TYR A 7 13.04 -19.82 6.25
CA TYR A 7 13.00 -18.57 5.48
C TYR A 7 14.23 -17.73 5.83
N ILE A 8 15.19 -17.66 4.91
CA ILE A 8 16.34 -16.76 4.99
C ILE A 8 15.93 -15.41 4.37
N PHE A 9 15.82 -14.37 5.20
CA PHE A 9 15.74 -12.98 4.73
C PHE A 9 17.17 -12.46 4.51
N PRO A 10 17.54 -11.98 3.31
CA PRO A 10 18.82 -11.31 3.14
C PRO A 10 18.79 -9.97 3.88
N THR A 11 19.62 -9.87 4.93
CA THR A 11 19.99 -8.60 5.56
C THR A 11 21.22 -8.02 4.87
N ASN A 12 21.28 -6.69 4.84
CA ASN A 12 22.43 -5.85 4.51
C ASN A 12 22.78 -5.65 3.02
N ARG A 13 22.21 -4.59 2.43
CA ARG A 13 23.04 -3.57 1.77
C ARG A 13 22.65 -2.19 2.29
N THR A 14 23.58 -1.63 3.04
CA THR A 14 23.71 -0.21 3.37
C THR A 14 23.76 0.60 2.09
N PHE A 15 22.79 1.48 1.88
CA PHE A 15 22.93 2.62 0.97
C PHE A 15 23.29 3.83 1.82
N ASP A 16 24.57 4.20 1.75
CA ASP A 16 25.11 5.44 2.26
C ASP A 16 24.80 6.55 1.25
N LEU A 17 24.03 7.55 1.66
CA LEU A 17 23.85 8.79 0.92
C LEU A 17 24.21 9.94 1.85
N GLN A 18 25.52 10.21 1.93
CA GLN A 18 26.01 11.54 2.26
C GLN A 18 25.49 12.57 1.24
N ARG A 19 24.73 13.57 1.70
CA ARG A 19 24.79 14.91 1.10
C ARG A 19 24.74 15.99 2.17
N LYS A 20 25.81 16.77 2.18
CA LYS A 20 26.02 18.02 2.91
C LYS A 20 25.11 19.13 2.35
N SER A 21 24.55 19.90 3.29
CA SER A 21 24.45 21.37 3.35
C SER A 21 23.89 22.16 2.16
N ALA A 22 22.79 22.88 2.42
CA ALA A 22 22.72 24.32 2.21
C ALA A 22 21.61 24.93 3.09
N ARG A 23 22.01 25.76 4.06
CA ARG A 23 21.16 26.75 4.72
C ARG A 23 21.07 27.97 3.81
N ILE A 24 19.87 28.50 3.59
CA ILE A 24 19.64 29.94 3.35
C ILE A 24 18.39 30.32 4.15
N LEU A 25 18.58 31.24 5.10
CA LEU A 25 17.54 32.05 5.76
C LEU A 25 17.42 33.34 4.94
N ASP A 26 16.20 33.82 4.64
CA ASP A 26 15.57 34.97 5.35
C ASP A 26 14.40 35.64 4.57
N THR A 27 13.40 36.06 5.36
CA THR A 27 12.47 37.22 5.20
C THR A 27 11.54 37.35 3.97
N GLN A 28 10.21 37.16 4.09
CA GLN A 28 9.10 38.09 4.52
C GLN A 28 8.45 38.85 3.30
N PRO A 29 7.28 39.52 3.41
CA PRO A 29 5.92 38.94 3.31
C PRO A 29 4.99 39.65 2.28
N GLY A 30 3.84 39.03 1.99
CA GLY A 30 2.57 39.71 1.68
C GLY A 30 2.35 40.29 0.29
N LEU A 31 1.31 39.81 -0.40
CA LEU A 31 0.39 40.61 -1.24
C LEU A 31 -0.75 39.69 -1.68
N GLY A 32 -1.97 40.02 -1.25
CA GLY A 32 -3.19 39.41 -1.76
C GLY A 32 -3.57 40.04 -3.10
N TYR A 33 -4.16 39.25 -3.99
CA TYR A 33 -5.06 39.78 -5.01
C TYR A 33 -6.07 38.69 -5.39
N SER A 34 -7.34 39.02 -5.22
CA SER A 34 -8.49 38.29 -5.73
C SER A 34 -8.84 38.89 -7.10
N ARG A 35 -8.96 38.07 -8.15
CA ARG A 35 -9.94 38.29 -9.22
C ARG A 35 -10.08 37.06 -10.11
N SER A 36 -11.33 36.63 -10.18
CA SER A 36 -11.96 35.89 -11.27
C SER A 36 -11.57 36.40 -12.66
N GLN A 37 -11.32 35.50 -13.60
CA GLN A 37 -11.71 35.67 -15.01
C GLN A 37 -11.68 34.33 -15.78
N THR A 38 -12.88 33.97 -16.25
CA THR A 38 -13.26 33.36 -17.54
C THR A 38 -12.25 32.58 -18.40
N ARG A 39 -12.73 31.38 -18.79
CA ARG A 39 -12.24 30.40 -19.77
C ARG A 39 -12.13 30.98 -21.20
N PRO A 40 -11.22 30.44 -22.03
CA PRO A 40 -11.63 30.03 -23.38
C PRO A 40 -11.18 28.61 -23.74
N GLU A 41 -11.74 28.15 -24.86
CA GLU A 41 -11.91 26.79 -25.34
C GLU A 41 -10.66 26.07 -25.86
N SER A 42 -10.82 24.74 -25.86
CA SER A 42 -10.17 23.66 -26.64
C SER A 42 -8.95 23.98 -27.52
N GLN A 43 -7.82 23.36 -27.16
CA GLN A 43 -6.91 22.75 -28.14
C GLN A 43 -6.48 21.37 -27.64
N ASN A 44 -6.60 20.39 -28.53
CA ASN A 44 -6.36 18.96 -28.34
C ASN A 44 -4.85 18.69 -28.49
N PRO A 45 -4.10 18.19 -27.48
CA PRO A 45 -2.64 18.07 -27.55
C PRO A 45 -2.19 16.64 -27.85
N ASP A 46 -2.60 16.06 -28.98
CA ASP A 46 -2.21 14.69 -29.37
C ASP A 46 -1.22 14.65 -30.54
N THR A 47 -0.30 15.61 -30.64
CA THR A 47 0.83 15.51 -31.59
C THR A 47 2.05 16.29 -31.09
N LEU A 48 3.08 15.59 -30.61
CA LEU A 48 4.41 16.14 -30.44
C LEU A 48 5.23 15.76 -31.68
N ALA A 49 5.39 16.70 -32.60
CA ALA A 49 6.27 16.56 -33.75
C ALA A 49 7.71 16.90 -33.34
N LEU A 50 8.59 15.90 -33.33
CA LEU A 50 10.04 16.12 -33.32
C LEU A 50 10.51 16.22 -34.78
N HIS A 51 10.99 17.39 -35.18
CA HIS A 51 11.63 17.57 -36.48
C HIS A 51 12.98 16.84 -36.50
N SER A 52 13.08 15.77 -37.29
CA SER A 52 14.35 15.17 -37.69
C SER A 52 14.60 15.46 -39.17
N SER A 53 15.78 15.95 -39.50
CA SER A 53 16.20 16.42 -40.84
C SER A 53 16.50 15.30 -41.85
N LEU A 54 15.92 14.12 -41.68
CA LEU A 54 15.94 13.03 -42.65
C LEU A 54 14.50 12.56 -42.79
N GLY A 55 13.91 12.72 -43.97
CA GLY A 55 12.49 12.53 -44.27
C GLY A 55 11.99 11.08 -44.18
N ILE A 56 12.20 10.43 -43.04
CA ILE A 56 11.59 9.16 -42.69
C ILE A 56 10.59 9.47 -41.57
N HIS A 57 9.31 9.61 -41.95
CA HIS A 57 8.22 9.64 -40.98
C HIS A 57 8.07 8.25 -40.36
N LEU A 58 8.84 7.97 -39.31
CA LEU A 58 8.58 6.86 -38.41
C LEU A 58 7.37 7.23 -37.54
N THR A 59 6.18 6.86 -37.99
CA THR A 59 5.00 6.80 -37.13
C THR A 59 5.22 5.67 -36.13
N ILE A 60 5.83 5.98 -34.99
CA ILE A 60 5.82 5.06 -33.85
C ILE A 60 4.38 5.05 -33.34
N PRO A 61 3.62 3.95 -33.45
CA PRO A 61 2.32 3.88 -32.82
C PRO A 61 2.53 4.11 -31.32
N VAL A 62 1.89 5.14 -30.76
CA VAL A 62 1.75 5.28 -29.32
C VAL A 62 0.82 4.17 -28.87
N VAL A 63 1.37 2.96 -28.72
CA VAL A 63 0.66 1.84 -28.13
C VAL A 63 0.36 2.25 -26.71
N LYS A 64 -0.91 2.48 -26.40
CA LYS A 64 -1.38 2.73 -25.03
C LYS A 64 -0.73 1.67 -24.15
N PRO A 65 0.09 2.03 -23.14
CA PRO A 65 0.84 1.02 -22.43
C PRO A 65 -0.14 0.03 -21.81
N ILE A 66 0.03 -1.25 -22.10
CA ILE A 66 -0.73 -2.30 -21.44
C ILE A 66 -0.16 -2.40 -20.02
N TYR A 67 -0.72 -1.65 -19.08
CA TYR A 67 -0.19 -1.52 -17.72
C TYR A 67 -0.33 -2.78 -16.85
N SER A 68 -1.04 -3.80 -17.33
CA SER A 68 -1.37 -5.04 -16.61
C SER A 68 -0.98 -6.23 -17.48
N VAL A 69 -0.23 -7.19 -16.95
CA VAL A 69 -0.03 -8.51 -17.57
C VAL A 69 -1.15 -9.48 -17.20
N LEU A 70 -1.91 -9.18 -16.16
CA LEU A 70 -3.11 -9.92 -15.79
C LEU A 70 -4.32 -9.49 -16.64
N THR A 71 -5.27 -10.38 -16.81
CA THR A 71 -6.57 -10.06 -17.42
C THR A 71 -7.39 -9.15 -16.51
N ARG A 72 -8.33 -8.38 -17.09
CA ARG A 72 -9.26 -7.55 -16.30
C ARG A 72 -10.03 -8.38 -15.26
N VAL A 73 -10.40 -9.61 -15.61
CA VAL A 73 -11.11 -10.53 -14.72
C VAL A 73 -10.22 -10.96 -13.55
N GLN A 74 -8.95 -11.28 -13.79
CA GLN A 74 -7.99 -11.61 -12.72
C GLN A 74 -7.78 -10.43 -11.78
N VAL A 75 -7.52 -9.23 -12.32
CA VAL A 75 -7.35 -8.02 -11.49
C VAL A 75 -8.60 -7.74 -10.65
N ALA A 76 -9.78 -7.75 -11.27
CA ALA A 76 -11.02 -7.54 -10.55
C ALA A 76 -11.24 -8.60 -9.45
N SER A 77 -10.88 -9.86 -9.72
CA SER A 77 -11.03 -10.96 -8.77
C SER A 77 -10.08 -10.86 -7.59
N LEU A 78 -8.82 -10.49 -7.81
CA LEU A 78 -7.85 -10.24 -6.74
C LEU A 78 -8.30 -9.05 -5.88
N LEU A 79 -8.79 -7.98 -6.49
CA LEU A 79 -9.27 -6.82 -5.73
C LEU A 79 -10.51 -7.14 -4.88
N ARG A 80 -11.37 -8.08 -5.29
CA ARG A 80 -12.52 -8.52 -4.46
C ARG A 80 -12.11 -9.15 -3.13
N PHE A 81 -10.86 -9.60 -2.97
CA PHE A 81 -10.39 -10.10 -1.67
C PHE A 81 -10.29 -9.02 -0.59
N TYR A 82 -10.31 -7.74 -0.97
CA TYR A 82 -10.37 -6.64 -0.01
C TYR A 82 -11.77 -6.37 0.54
N ASP A 83 -12.82 -6.93 -0.07
CA ASP A 83 -14.19 -6.74 0.40
C ASP A 83 -14.53 -7.70 1.54
N LEU A 84 -15.35 -7.24 2.47
CA LEU A 84 -15.93 -8.08 3.51
C LEU A 84 -17.44 -7.88 3.61
N PRO A 85 -18.19 -8.88 4.11
CA PRO A 85 -19.57 -8.65 4.55
C PRO A 85 -19.64 -7.52 5.58
N HIS A 86 -20.64 -6.67 5.47
CA HIS A 86 -20.86 -5.59 6.42
C HIS A 86 -21.38 -6.20 7.75
N PRO A 87 -20.72 -5.95 8.89
CA PRO A 87 -21.02 -6.66 10.14
C PRO A 87 -22.45 -6.42 10.65
N ASN A 88 -23.00 -5.22 10.39
CA ASN A 88 -24.30 -4.81 10.89
C ASN A 88 -25.39 -4.69 9.80
N ARG A 89 -25.08 -5.08 8.56
CA ARG A 89 -26.00 -4.92 7.41
C ARG A 89 -25.90 -6.15 6.51
N PRO A 90 -26.68 -7.21 6.79
CA PRO A 90 -26.69 -8.42 5.98
C PRO A 90 -26.90 -8.10 4.50
N GLY A 91 -26.19 -8.80 3.61
CA GLY A 91 -26.27 -8.58 2.16
C GLY A 91 -25.46 -7.39 1.63
N HIS A 92 -24.94 -6.51 2.49
CA HIS A 92 -24.05 -5.42 2.07
C HIS A 92 -22.57 -5.81 2.20
N LEU A 93 -21.75 -5.29 1.29
CA LEU A 93 -20.30 -5.41 1.35
C LEU A 93 -19.67 -4.10 1.85
N LEU A 94 -18.75 -4.21 2.80
CA LEU A 94 -17.76 -3.18 3.09
C LEU A 94 -16.70 -3.22 1.99
N THR A 95 -16.68 -2.19 1.14
CA THR A 95 -15.69 -2.11 0.07
C THR A 95 -14.30 -1.92 0.66
N GLY A 96 -13.35 -2.72 0.15
CA GLY A 96 -11.96 -2.63 0.53
C GLY A 96 -11.33 -1.25 0.34
N TYR A 97 -10.91 -0.62 1.44
CA TYR A 97 -10.31 0.73 1.43
C TYR A 97 -9.07 0.83 0.51
N ASP A 98 -8.19 -0.17 0.55
CA ASP A 98 -6.90 -0.11 -0.16
C ASP A 98 -6.97 -0.54 -1.63
N LYS A 99 -8.14 -0.93 -2.19
CA LYS A 99 -8.23 -1.35 -3.60
C LYS A 99 -7.67 -0.34 -4.60
N PRO A 100 -8.02 0.96 -4.54
CA PRO A 100 -7.50 1.92 -5.50
C PRO A 100 -5.99 2.12 -5.35
N HIS A 101 -5.48 2.04 -4.11
CA HIS A 101 -4.06 2.12 -3.80
C HIS A 101 -3.29 0.93 -4.36
N ALA A 102 -3.76 -0.29 -4.11
CA ALA A 102 -3.18 -1.52 -4.63
C ALA A 102 -3.17 -1.53 -6.18
N LEU A 103 -4.25 -1.10 -6.82
CA LEU A 103 -4.34 -1.04 -8.28
C LEU A 103 -3.34 -0.02 -8.88
N ARG A 104 -3.21 1.17 -8.30
CA ARG A 104 -2.23 2.17 -8.77
C ARG A 104 -0.80 1.67 -8.58
N THR A 105 -0.50 1.13 -7.40
CA THR A 105 0.82 0.55 -7.07
C THR A 105 1.18 -0.53 -8.08
N SER A 106 0.26 -1.46 -8.34
CA SER A 106 0.41 -2.54 -9.32
C SER A 106 0.80 -2.02 -10.71
N LYS A 107 0.06 -1.06 -11.25
CA LYS A 107 0.33 -0.49 -12.59
C LYS A 107 1.72 0.15 -12.69
N MET A 108 2.11 0.90 -11.66
CA MET A 108 3.43 1.54 -11.62
C MET A 108 4.55 0.50 -11.52
N CYS A 109 4.41 -0.46 -10.60
CA CYS A 109 5.40 -1.51 -10.36
C CYS A 109 5.59 -2.42 -11.57
N VAL A 110 4.51 -2.83 -12.24
CA VAL A 110 4.59 -3.65 -13.48
C VAL A 110 5.25 -2.90 -14.61
N ALA A 111 4.97 -1.59 -14.78
CA ALA A 111 5.61 -0.78 -15.81
C ALA A 111 7.14 -0.72 -15.61
N VAL A 112 7.60 -0.47 -14.38
CA VAL A 112 9.03 -0.47 -14.03
C VAL A 112 9.64 -1.87 -14.22
N ALA A 113 9.00 -2.92 -13.69
CA ALA A 113 9.50 -4.28 -13.80
C ALA A 113 9.64 -4.75 -15.26
N ARG A 114 8.72 -4.32 -16.14
CA ARG A 114 8.81 -4.60 -17.57
C ARG A 114 9.97 -3.86 -18.23
N GLN A 115 10.19 -2.59 -17.89
CA GLN A 115 11.34 -1.83 -18.41
C GLN A 115 12.68 -2.43 -17.97
N LEU A 116 12.73 -3.08 -16.82
CA LEU A 116 13.89 -3.84 -16.34
C LEU A 116 14.08 -5.21 -17.03
N GLY A 117 13.23 -5.55 -18.01
CA GLY A 117 13.38 -6.77 -18.80
C GLY A 117 12.94 -8.06 -18.11
N HIS A 118 12.10 -7.98 -17.06
CA HIS A 118 11.61 -9.18 -16.40
C HIS A 118 10.68 -10.00 -17.31
N PRO A 119 10.77 -11.35 -17.28
CA PRO A 119 9.92 -12.21 -18.09
C PRO A 119 8.46 -12.15 -17.65
N ASN A 120 7.52 -12.41 -18.57
CA ASN A 120 6.07 -12.31 -18.31
C ASN A 120 5.59 -13.08 -17.09
N GLN A 121 6.11 -14.29 -16.86
CA GLN A 121 5.76 -15.08 -15.67
C GLN A 121 6.11 -14.34 -14.36
N ARG A 122 7.29 -13.70 -14.31
CA ARG A 122 7.70 -12.91 -13.14
C ARG A 122 6.87 -11.63 -13.02
N LEU A 123 6.50 -11.01 -14.13
CA LEU A 123 5.58 -9.86 -14.13
C LEU A 123 4.21 -10.25 -13.55
N GLN A 124 3.67 -11.44 -13.86
CA GLN A 124 2.38 -11.89 -13.32
C GLN A 124 2.43 -12.08 -11.80
N GLN A 125 3.50 -12.72 -11.31
CA GLN A 125 3.75 -12.88 -9.87
C GLN A 125 3.89 -11.52 -9.18
N PHE A 126 4.65 -10.61 -9.80
CA PHE A 126 4.88 -9.28 -9.28
C PHE A 126 3.61 -8.44 -9.24
N GLU A 127 2.81 -8.48 -10.31
CA GLU A 127 1.52 -7.81 -10.37
C GLU A 127 0.57 -8.34 -9.30
N THR A 128 0.48 -9.66 -9.16
CA THR A 128 -0.34 -10.32 -8.14
C THR A 128 0.10 -9.90 -6.73
N ALA A 129 1.41 -9.89 -6.46
CA ALA A 129 1.95 -9.43 -5.18
C ALA A 129 1.64 -7.95 -4.92
N CYS A 130 1.75 -7.08 -5.93
CA CYS A 130 1.39 -5.66 -5.80
C CYS A 130 -0.10 -5.45 -5.54
N LEU A 131 -0.97 -6.23 -6.19
CA LEU A 131 -2.41 -6.16 -5.95
C LEU A 131 -2.79 -6.64 -4.55
N LEU A 132 -2.02 -7.54 -3.94
CA LEU A 132 -2.32 -8.13 -2.63
C LEU A 132 -1.43 -7.61 -1.49
N HIS A 133 -0.52 -6.67 -1.75
CA HIS A 133 0.50 -6.27 -0.76
C HIS A 133 -0.09 -5.71 0.54
N ASP A 134 -1.26 -5.09 0.47
CA ASP A 134 -1.97 -4.51 1.61
C ASP A 134 -3.15 -5.36 2.09
N ILE A 135 -3.27 -6.63 1.66
CA ILE A 135 -4.38 -7.50 2.04
C ILE A 135 -4.49 -7.75 3.55
N GLY A 136 -3.40 -7.52 4.30
CA GLY A 136 -3.46 -7.48 5.76
C GLY A 136 -4.31 -6.34 6.32
N ARG A 137 -4.79 -5.39 5.51
CA ARG A 137 -5.66 -4.26 5.91
C ARG A 137 -7.13 -4.45 5.50
N VAL A 138 -7.51 -5.64 5.03
CA VAL A 138 -8.92 -6.02 4.81
C VAL A 138 -9.75 -5.70 6.06
N GLY A 139 -10.92 -5.09 5.85
CA GLY A 139 -11.84 -4.69 6.93
C GLY A 139 -11.52 -3.35 7.61
N LEU A 140 -10.57 -2.59 7.08
CA LEU A 140 -10.23 -1.27 7.62
C LEU A 140 -11.43 -0.33 7.67
N ARG A 141 -11.72 0.20 8.87
CA ARG A 141 -12.62 1.34 9.06
C ARG A 141 -11.81 2.61 9.29
N PRO A 142 -11.77 3.54 8.32
CA PRO A 142 -10.89 4.71 8.38
C PRO A 142 -11.06 5.56 9.63
N THR A 143 -12.29 5.75 10.11
CA THR A 143 -12.57 6.54 11.31
C THR A 143 -11.99 5.91 12.57
N LEU A 144 -12.20 4.60 12.77
CA LEU A 144 -11.68 3.90 13.94
C LEU A 144 -10.15 3.80 13.89
N PHE A 145 -9.61 3.43 12.73
CA PHE A 145 -8.17 3.38 12.50
C PHE A 145 -7.53 4.74 12.76
N GLY A 146 -8.10 5.81 12.18
CA GLY A 146 -7.65 7.17 12.34
C GLY A 146 -7.68 7.62 13.79
N LYS A 147 -8.74 7.30 14.54
CA LYS A 147 -8.86 7.63 15.96
C LYS A 147 -7.72 7.02 16.79
N ILE A 148 -7.45 5.70 16.62
CA ILE A 148 -6.37 5.00 17.34
C ILE A 148 -5.01 5.63 17.03
N TRP A 149 -4.67 5.75 15.75
CA TRP A 149 -3.29 6.10 15.35
C TRP A 149 -3.00 7.60 15.38
N THR A 150 -4.03 8.44 15.24
CA THR A 150 -3.87 9.89 15.47
C THR A 150 -3.64 10.18 16.95
N TRP A 151 -4.37 9.50 17.84
CA TRP A 151 -4.14 9.59 19.28
C TRP A 151 -2.71 9.13 19.62
N ALA A 152 -2.30 7.93 19.17
CA ALA A 152 -0.95 7.41 19.43
C ALA A 152 0.13 8.38 18.97
N LYS A 153 0.00 8.95 17.76
CA LYS A 153 0.94 9.94 17.23
C LYS A 153 1.01 11.23 18.09
N LYS A 154 -0.12 11.71 18.61
CA LYS A 154 -0.15 12.89 19.49
C LYS A 154 0.56 12.65 20.82
N GLN A 155 0.57 11.41 21.29
CA GLN A 155 1.28 10.99 22.50
C GLN A 155 2.73 10.54 22.22
N ASP A 156 3.24 10.82 21.01
CA ASP A 156 4.54 10.35 20.53
C ASP A 156 4.72 8.82 20.60
N ILE A 157 3.66 8.02 20.63
CA ILE A 157 3.75 6.55 20.73
C ILE A 157 4.17 5.97 19.37
N PRO A 158 5.13 5.03 19.32
CA PRO A 158 5.58 4.44 18.06
C PRO A 158 4.43 3.74 17.33
N THR A 159 4.25 4.06 16.04
CA THR A 159 3.13 3.51 15.24
C THR A 159 3.59 2.45 14.25
N ARG A 160 4.89 2.21 14.12
CA ARG A 160 5.42 1.15 13.24
C ARG A 160 6.17 0.10 14.06
N PRO A 161 6.13 -1.19 13.69
CA PRO A 161 6.85 -2.23 14.41
C PRO A 161 8.35 -1.95 14.60
N ARG A 162 9.00 -1.35 13.60
CA ARG A 162 10.42 -0.96 13.69
C ARG A 162 10.65 0.13 14.75
N GLU A 163 9.82 1.17 14.74
CA GLU A 163 9.88 2.28 15.71
C GLU A 163 9.57 1.76 17.12
N TRP A 164 8.58 0.86 17.23
CA TRP A 164 8.21 0.21 18.48
C TRP A 164 9.38 -0.55 19.08
N ARG A 165 10.02 -1.44 18.31
CA ARG A 165 11.17 -2.22 18.79
C ARG A 165 12.40 -1.37 19.09
N ALA A 166 12.56 -0.21 18.45
CA ALA A 166 13.62 0.72 18.80
C ALA A 166 13.40 1.36 20.19
N ARG A 167 12.15 1.61 20.57
CA ARG A 167 11.80 2.18 21.88
C ARG A 167 11.64 1.13 22.98
N TYR A 168 11.14 -0.05 22.64
CA TYR A 168 10.84 -1.15 23.54
C TYR A 168 11.56 -2.42 23.06
N PRO A 169 12.89 -2.50 23.20
CA PRO A 169 13.71 -3.57 22.64
C PRO A 169 13.35 -4.96 23.19
N ASP A 170 12.82 -5.02 24.40
CA ASP A 170 12.38 -6.28 25.04
C ASP A 170 11.06 -6.83 24.48
N THR A 171 10.40 -6.09 23.59
CA THR A 171 9.19 -6.60 22.93
C THR A 171 9.56 -7.71 21.95
N PRO A 172 9.08 -8.96 22.13
CA PRO A 172 9.38 -10.03 21.18
C PRO A 172 8.84 -9.70 19.78
N TYR A 173 9.59 -10.08 18.75
CA TYR A 173 9.20 -9.84 17.36
C TYR A 173 7.81 -10.41 17.05
N GLY A 174 6.93 -9.59 16.48
CA GLY A 174 5.55 -9.97 16.17
C GLY A 174 4.59 -9.94 17.36
N LYS A 175 5.03 -9.41 18.51
CA LYS A 175 4.20 -9.17 19.71
C LYS A 175 3.94 -7.69 19.99
N GLU A 176 4.25 -6.81 19.03
CA GLU A 176 4.16 -5.36 19.19
C GLU A 176 2.73 -4.89 19.46
N SER A 177 1.72 -5.49 18.81
CA SER A 177 0.32 -5.13 19.07
C SER A 177 -0.15 -5.54 20.46
N GLN A 178 0.28 -6.69 20.97
CA GLN A 178 -0.03 -7.14 22.33
C GLN A 178 0.66 -6.25 23.37
N ALA A 179 1.92 -5.87 23.13
CA ALA A 179 2.66 -4.96 23.99
C ALA A 179 2.00 -3.57 24.02
N PHE A 180 1.61 -3.04 22.86
CA PHE A 180 0.86 -1.79 22.74
C PHE A 180 -0.44 -1.81 23.55
N ILE A 181 -1.25 -2.86 23.38
CA ILE A 181 -2.50 -3.00 24.12
C ILE A 181 -2.26 -3.08 25.62
N ARG A 182 -1.24 -3.82 26.07
CA ARG A 182 -0.92 -3.96 27.49
C ARG A 182 -0.51 -2.64 28.12
N LEU A 183 0.34 -1.86 27.45
CA LEU A 183 0.86 -0.59 27.95
C LEU A 183 -0.19 0.52 27.94
N HIS A 184 -1.01 0.58 26.89
CA HIS A 184 -1.92 1.72 26.65
C HIS A 184 -3.39 1.39 26.85
N LYS A 185 -3.72 0.30 27.56
CA LYS A 185 -5.11 -0.11 27.78
C LYS A 185 -5.94 0.99 28.44
N ALA A 186 -5.42 1.64 29.49
CA ALA A 186 -6.12 2.68 30.21
C ALA A 186 -6.36 3.90 29.31
N ASP A 187 -5.31 4.39 28.65
CA ASP A 187 -5.40 5.53 27.73
C ASP A 187 -6.41 5.29 26.61
N LEU A 188 -6.41 4.10 26.00
CA LEU A 188 -7.37 3.75 24.96
C LEU A 188 -8.82 3.81 25.49
N LEU A 189 -9.06 3.33 26.71
CA LEU A 189 -10.38 3.42 27.33
C LEU A 189 -10.79 4.87 27.59
N GLU A 190 -9.87 5.73 28.05
CA GLU A 190 -10.13 7.17 28.23
C GLU A 190 -10.45 7.88 26.90
N GLN A 191 -9.87 7.43 25.79
CA GLN A 191 -10.25 7.89 24.45
C GLN A 191 -11.61 7.33 23.98
N GLY A 192 -12.33 6.58 24.81
CA GLY A 192 -13.58 5.90 24.44
C GLY A 192 -13.37 4.78 23.42
N LEU A 193 -12.22 4.10 23.46
CA LEU A 193 -11.90 2.93 22.66
C LEU A 193 -11.94 1.68 23.55
N THR A 194 -13.12 1.08 23.68
CA THR A 194 -13.25 -0.24 24.32
C THR A 194 -12.43 -1.26 23.53
N LEU A 195 -11.62 -2.08 24.22
CA LEU A 195 -10.76 -3.12 23.61
C LEU A 195 -11.56 -4.32 23.06
N SER A 196 -12.56 -4.05 22.24
CA SER A 196 -13.33 -5.04 21.48
C SER A 196 -12.42 -5.78 20.48
N PRO A 197 -12.87 -6.94 19.96
CA PRO A 197 -12.15 -7.62 18.89
C PRO A 197 -11.84 -6.69 17.71
N GLU A 198 -12.77 -5.81 17.33
CA GLU A 198 -12.59 -4.85 16.25
C GLU A 198 -11.47 -3.84 16.51
N VAL A 199 -11.38 -3.28 17.72
CA VAL A 199 -10.30 -2.34 18.07
C VAL A 199 -8.95 -3.04 18.05
N LYS A 200 -8.86 -4.24 18.63
CA LYS A 200 -7.64 -5.07 18.58
C LYS A 200 -7.25 -5.41 17.15
N ASP A 201 -8.23 -5.67 16.29
CA ASP A 201 -8.04 -5.94 14.87
C ASP A 201 -7.37 -4.76 14.13
N HIS A 202 -7.82 -3.54 14.43
CA HIS A 202 -7.26 -2.30 13.90
C HIS A 202 -5.88 -1.96 14.47
N ILE A 203 -5.59 -2.33 15.72
CA ILE A 203 -4.23 -2.25 16.29
C ILE A 203 -3.30 -3.22 15.54
N ASP A 204 -3.76 -4.46 15.32
CA ASP A 204 -3.06 -5.47 14.53
C ASP A 204 -2.80 -5.00 13.08
N MET A 205 -3.62 -4.13 12.48
CA MET A 205 -3.41 -3.64 11.10
C MET A 205 -2.11 -2.84 10.93
N ARG A 206 -1.58 -2.25 12.00
CA ARG A 206 -0.36 -1.44 11.95
C ARG A 206 0.82 -2.14 12.62
N LEU A 207 0.63 -2.63 13.85
CA LEU A 207 1.69 -3.23 14.64
C LEU A 207 1.76 -4.76 14.50
N GLY A 208 0.66 -5.39 14.09
CA GLY A 208 0.54 -6.85 13.93
C GLY A 208 0.36 -7.29 12.47
N PHE A 209 0.77 -6.50 11.48
CA PHE A 209 0.43 -6.72 10.08
C PHE A 209 0.82 -8.12 9.60
N ALA A 210 2.03 -8.61 9.94
CA ALA A 210 2.47 -9.95 9.57
C ALA A 210 1.55 -11.07 10.10
N LYS A 211 1.01 -10.91 11.32
CA LYS A 211 0.03 -11.84 11.92
C LYS A 211 -1.31 -11.78 11.18
N ARG A 212 -1.72 -10.61 10.68
CA ARG A 212 -2.93 -10.48 9.85
C ARG A 212 -2.74 -11.10 8.48
N LEU A 213 -1.63 -10.78 7.81
CA LEU A 213 -1.29 -11.34 6.51
C LEU A 213 -1.29 -12.88 6.56
N ARG A 214 -0.62 -13.47 7.55
CA ARG A 214 -0.60 -14.93 7.75
C ARG A 214 -1.98 -15.57 7.88
N ARG A 215 -2.96 -14.89 8.47
CA ARG A 215 -4.35 -15.38 8.56
C ARG A 215 -5.06 -15.35 7.20
N GLN A 216 -4.69 -14.42 6.32
CA GLN A 216 -5.28 -14.29 4.99
C GLN A 216 -4.65 -15.25 3.97
N LEU A 217 -3.33 -15.52 4.08
CA LEU A 217 -2.57 -16.26 3.06
C LEU A 217 -3.16 -17.61 2.65
N PRO A 218 -3.61 -18.52 3.54
CA PRO A 218 -4.15 -19.81 3.11
C PRO A 218 -5.39 -19.68 2.23
N LEU A 219 -6.31 -18.76 2.59
CA LEU A 219 -7.52 -18.49 1.82
C LEU A 219 -7.20 -17.85 0.47
N LEU A 220 -6.20 -16.97 0.44
CA LEU A 220 -5.75 -16.32 -0.78
C LEU A 220 -5.07 -17.32 -1.73
N GLN A 221 -4.18 -18.17 -1.23
CA GLN A 221 -3.42 -19.11 -2.06
C GLN A 221 -4.36 -20.02 -2.86
N PHE A 222 -5.36 -20.61 -2.20
CA PHE A 222 -6.36 -21.43 -2.87
C PHE A 222 -7.13 -20.66 -3.95
N ARG A 223 -7.55 -19.44 -3.65
CA ARG A 223 -8.32 -18.62 -4.61
C ARG A 223 -7.47 -18.08 -5.76
N ILE A 224 -6.19 -17.80 -5.53
CA ILE A 224 -5.24 -17.37 -6.57
C ILE A 224 -5.00 -18.50 -7.58
N GLN A 225 -4.82 -19.73 -7.11
CA GLN A 225 -4.70 -20.90 -7.98
C GLN A 225 -5.95 -21.10 -8.85
N GLY A 226 -7.14 -20.91 -8.29
CA GLY A 226 -8.40 -20.93 -9.04
C GLY A 226 -8.53 -19.86 -10.14
N LEU A 227 -7.69 -18.82 -10.12
CA LEU A 227 -7.62 -17.79 -11.17
C LEU A 227 -6.58 -18.09 -12.26
N GLY A 228 -5.96 -19.27 -12.22
CA GLY A 228 -4.89 -19.68 -13.14
C GLY A 228 -3.58 -18.91 -12.92
N LEU A 229 -3.37 -18.36 -11.72
CA LEU A 229 -2.18 -17.60 -11.38
C LEU A 229 -1.19 -18.49 -10.61
N SER A 230 0.08 -18.40 -10.96
CA SER A 230 1.16 -19.07 -10.21
C SER A 230 1.50 -18.28 -8.95
N TRP A 231 1.45 -18.96 -7.80
CA TRP A 231 1.88 -18.45 -6.51
C TRP A 231 2.88 -19.44 -5.91
N VAL A 232 4.12 -18.99 -5.71
CA VAL A 232 5.25 -19.80 -5.18
C VAL A 232 5.51 -19.39 -3.75
#